data_AF-A0A7W8C192-F1
#
_entry.id   AF-A0A7W8C192-F1
#
_cell.length_a   1.000
_cell.length_b   1.000
_cell.length_c   1.000
_cell.angle_alpha   90.00
_cell.angle_beta   90.00
_cell.angle_gamma   90.00
#
_symmetry.space_group_name_H-M   'P 1'
#
loop_
_entity.id
_entity.type
_entity.pdbx_description
1 polymer ?
#
loop_
_entity_poly.entity_id
_entity_poly.type
_entity_poly.pdbx_seq_one_letter_code
_entity_poly.pdbx_strand_id
1 'polypeptide(L)'
;MQRRVYLPLVFLLAGSLLFSGCTSRYGEQKTRVNYYPQCYEPVAKLRQDENSTGKSTAAGAAGGALLGALIGGLATGKVEGALVGAVAGGAAGAVGGNIYGKSQERQRDANYLAEYNRQMGAEAASMNRATAAAKLATKCYDQQFKLAVDQFKAGQLTRLELQDRYNEIRSGLEETAFILKDTSVAMAQKDSEYEKVLAGPTTQEQPAASSPTTAKKKTTPAVKQANLTPQASEWKSSRKELESTRSDVDARMNSYEQTVNNLLG
;
A
#
# COMPACT_ATOMS: atom_id res chain seq x y z
N MET A 1 -8.57 -22.39 -48.57
CA MET A 1 -8.32 -21.04 -47.98
C MET A 1 -8.95 -20.98 -46.60
N GLN A 2 -8.48 -20.10 -45.71
CA GLN A 2 -8.96 -19.86 -44.32
C GLN A 2 -8.28 -20.66 -43.18
N ARG A 3 -6.97 -20.45 -42.98
CA ARG A 3 -6.31 -20.82 -41.71
C ARG A 3 -5.15 -19.87 -41.36
N ARG A 4 -5.32 -18.55 -41.52
CA ARG A 4 -4.27 -17.55 -41.19
C ARG A 4 -4.81 -16.16 -40.78
N VAL A 5 -5.87 -16.09 -39.96
CA VAL A 5 -6.39 -14.78 -39.48
C VAL A 5 -6.56 -14.68 -37.96
N TYR A 6 -6.44 -15.79 -37.21
CA TYR A 6 -6.58 -15.75 -35.73
C TYR A 6 -5.27 -15.53 -34.96
N LEU A 7 -4.11 -15.65 -35.60
CA LEU A 7 -2.81 -15.45 -34.95
C LEU A 7 -2.44 -13.97 -34.65
N PRO A 8 -2.85 -12.94 -35.44
CA PRO A 8 -2.48 -11.56 -35.12
C PRO A 8 -3.37 -10.91 -34.03
N LEU A 9 -4.55 -11.46 -33.73
CA LEU A 9 -5.49 -10.83 -32.80
C LEU A 9 -5.10 -11.05 -31.33
N VAL A 10 -4.43 -12.17 -31.01
CA VAL A 10 -3.91 -12.45 -29.66
C VAL A 10 -2.66 -11.60 -29.36
N PHE A 11 -1.84 -11.32 -30.37
CA PHE A 11 -0.66 -10.44 -30.23
C PHE A 11 -1.04 -8.96 -30.06
N LEU A 12 -2.15 -8.51 -30.65
CA LEU A 12 -2.64 -7.13 -30.50
C LEU A 12 -3.29 -6.86 -29.12
N LEU A 13 -3.91 -7.87 -28.50
CA LEU A 13 -4.46 -7.77 -27.13
C LEU A 13 -3.39 -7.87 -26.04
N ALA A 14 -2.30 -8.59 -26.28
CA ALA A 14 -1.14 -8.60 -25.38
C ALA A 14 -0.27 -7.33 -25.50
N GLY A 15 -0.21 -6.72 -26.70
CA GLY A 15 0.60 -5.52 -26.96
C GLY A 15 0.01 -4.22 -26.41
N SER A 16 -1.31 -4.14 -26.20
CA SER A 16 -1.98 -2.91 -25.73
C SER A 16 -1.96 -2.72 -24.21
N LEU A 17 -1.62 -3.76 -23.43
CA LEU A 17 -1.36 -3.66 -21.99
C LEU A 17 0.06 -3.17 -21.65
N LEU A 18 0.96 -3.08 -22.65
CA LEU A 18 2.35 -2.67 -22.46
C LEU A 18 2.57 -1.15 -22.59
N PHE A 19 1.54 -0.37 -22.94
CA PHE A 19 1.65 1.07 -23.17
C PHE A 19 1.21 1.97 -22.01
N SER A 20 0.84 1.42 -20.85
CA SER A 20 0.89 2.19 -19.61
C SER A 20 2.36 2.40 -19.25
N GLY A 21 2.96 3.47 -19.79
CA GLY A 21 4.27 3.93 -19.36
C GLY A 21 4.34 3.91 -17.83
N CYS A 22 5.45 3.39 -17.30
CA CYS A 22 5.70 3.28 -15.86
C CYS A 22 5.78 4.69 -15.25
N THR A 23 4.62 5.31 -15.01
CA THR A 23 4.50 6.50 -14.17
C THR A 23 4.54 6.04 -12.72
N SER A 24 5.33 6.73 -11.89
CA SER A 24 5.36 6.49 -10.44
C SER A 24 3.92 6.48 -9.90
N ARG A 25 3.59 5.52 -9.03
CA ARG A 25 2.25 5.45 -8.41
C ARG A 25 1.90 6.76 -7.70
N TYR A 26 2.90 7.44 -7.18
CA TYR A 26 2.75 8.71 -6.49
C TYR A 26 2.74 9.93 -7.42
N GLY A 27 2.78 9.71 -8.74
CA GLY A 27 2.91 10.76 -9.75
C GLY A 27 4.26 11.46 -9.72
N GLU A 28 4.35 12.58 -10.44
CA GLU A 28 5.48 13.51 -10.37
C GLU A 28 5.48 14.25 -9.02
N GLN A 29 6.68 14.60 -8.55
CA GLN A 29 6.86 15.40 -7.35
C GLN A 29 6.21 16.77 -7.48
N LYS A 30 5.29 17.10 -6.56
CA LYS A 30 4.61 18.38 -6.51
C LYS A 30 5.34 19.39 -5.64
N THR A 31 6.02 18.92 -4.59
CA THR A 31 6.77 19.77 -3.67
C THR A 31 8.08 20.26 -4.29
N ARG A 32 8.22 21.57 -4.49
CA ARG A 32 9.53 22.18 -4.73
C ARG A 32 10.22 22.41 -3.39
N VAL A 33 11.33 21.73 -3.20
CA VAL A 33 12.08 21.71 -1.94
C VAL A 33 13.17 22.78 -1.99
N ASN A 34 12.93 23.92 -1.35
CA ASN A 34 13.88 25.03 -1.28
C ASN A 34 14.33 25.31 0.16
N TYR A 35 13.40 25.29 1.11
CA TYR A 35 13.62 25.68 2.51
C TYR A 35 13.83 24.49 3.44
N TYR A 36 13.15 23.36 3.20
CA TYR A 36 13.04 22.25 4.16
C TYR A 36 13.32 20.87 3.55
N PRO A 37 14.50 20.64 2.94
CA PRO A 37 14.86 19.34 2.37
C PRO A 37 14.86 18.20 3.40
N GLN A 38 15.32 18.48 4.62
CA GLN A 38 15.32 17.51 5.71
C GLN A 38 13.91 17.05 6.13
N CYS A 39 12.90 17.91 5.98
CA CYS A 39 11.52 17.54 6.30
C CYS A 39 10.90 16.68 5.19
N TYR A 40 11.36 16.87 3.95
CA TYR A 40 10.89 16.13 2.78
C TYR A 40 11.55 14.75 2.63
N GLU A 41 12.76 14.57 3.13
CA GLU A 41 13.60 13.38 2.93
C GLU A 41 12.87 12.03 3.17
N PRO A 42 12.07 11.85 4.25
CA PRO A 42 11.36 10.58 4.46
C PRO A 42 10.35 10.25 3.35
N VAL A 43 9.70 11.28 2.80
CA VAL A 43 8.71 11.18 1.71
C VAL A 43 9.41 10.96 0.37
N ALA A 44 10.52 11.66 0.14
CA ALA A 44 11.39 11.44 -1.02
C ALA A 44 11.86 9.99 -1.12
N LYS A 45 12.25 9.41 0.01
CA LYS A 45 12.70 8.01 0.09
C LYS A 45 11.59 7.02 -0.25
N LEU A 46 10.36 7.23 0.25
CA LEU A 46 9.22 6.39 -0.12
C LEU A 46 8.99 6.36 -1.64
N ARG A 47 9.17 7.51 -2.30
CA ARG A 47 9.03 7.60 -3.76
C ARG A 47 10.18 6.97 -4.52
N GLN A 48 11.40 7.13 -4.04
CA GLN A 48 12.56 6.49 -4.64
C GLN A 48 12.43 4.97 -4.56
N ASP A 49 12.02 4.46 -3.39
CA ASP A 49 11.78 3.05 -3.17
C ASP A 49 10.66 2.56 -4.12
N GLU A 50 9.58 3.32 -4.29
CA GLU A 50 8.48 2.98 -5.21
C GLU A 50 8.93 2.99 -6.68
N ASN A 51 9.61 4.04 -7.13
CA ASN A 51 10.02 4.21 -8.53
C ASN A 51 11.09 3.19 -8.95
N SER A 52 12.05 2.88 -8.06
CA SER A 52 13.08 1.85 -8.32
C SER A 52 12.46 0.45 -8.45
N THR A 53 11.38 0.22 -7.71
CA THR A 53 10.62 -1.02 -7.73
C THR A 53 9.69 -1.12 -8.95
N GLY A 54 8.99 -0.02 -9.28
CA GLY A 54 8.01 0.03 -10.37
C GLY A 54 8.63 -0.17 -11.75
N LYS A 55 9.87 0.31 -11.97
CA LYS A 55 10.62 0.07 -13.22
C LYS A 55 10.94 -1.41 -13.49
N SER A 56 10.91 -2.24 -12.45
CA SER A 56 11.25 -3.68 -12.52
C SER A 56 10.03 -4.58 -12.65
N THR A 57 8.82 -4.04 -12.45
CA THR A 57 7.57 -4.79 -12.45
C THR A 57 6.70 -4.30 -13.60
N ALA A 58 6.73 -5.00 -14.74
CA ALA A 58 5.80 -4.73 -15.84
C ALA A 58 4.35 -4.99 -15.35
N ALA A 59 3.61 -3.89 -15.21
CA ALA A 59 2.15 -3.73 -15.19
C ALA A 59 1.27 -4.95 -14.83
N GLY A 60 0.51 -4.82 -13.73
CA GLY A 60 -0.73 -5.58 -13.52
C GLY A 60 -1.18 -5.66 -12.07
N ALA A 61 -2.39 -5.16 -11.78
CA ALA A 61 -3.09 -5.13 -10.50
C ALA A 61 -2.58 -4.07 -9.47
N ALA A 62 -3.29 -2.95 -9.46
CA ALA A 62 -3.07 -1.78 -8.61
C ALA A 62 -2.91 -2.15 -7.11
N GLY A 63 -1.93 -1.55 -6.46
CA GLY A 63 -1.69 -1.68 -5.02
C GLY A 63 -0.79 -2.86 -4.62
N GLY A 64 -1.25 -4.10 -4.82
CA GLY A 64 -0.60 -5.29 -4.28
C GLY A 64 0.75 -5.65 -4.91
N ALA A 65 0.88 -5.50 -6.23
CA ALA A 65 2.11 -5.85 -6.94
C ALA A 65 3.26 -4.87 -6.61
N LEU A 66 3.00 -3.57 -6.53
CA LEU A 66 4.05 -2.58 -6.21
C LEU A 66 4.52 -2.68 -4.76
N LEU A 67 3.59 -2.88 -3.83
CA LEU A 67 3.93 -3.14 -2.43
C LEU A 67 4.71 -4.45 -2.28
N GLY A 68 4.23 -5.52 -2.92
CA GLY A 68 4.92 -6.80 -2.92
C GLY A 68 6.33 -6.68 -3.49
N ALA A 69 6.49 -5.92 -4.58
CA ALA A 69 7.78 -5.70 -5.20
C ALA A 69 8.72 -4.84 -4.36
N LEU A 70 8.19 -3.82 -3.68
CA LEU A 70 8.97 -2.96 -2.77
C LEU A 70 9.61 -3.84 -1.69
N ILE A 71 8.82 -4.77 -1.17
CA ILE A 71 9.24 -5.65 -0.08
C ILE A 71 10.17 -6.74 -0.60
N GLY A 72 9.84 -7.37 -1.73
CA GLY A 72 10.70 -8.40 -2.31
C GLY A 72 12.04 -7.87 -2.81
N GLY A 73 12.06 -6.65 -3.35
CA GLY A 73 13.27 -5.93 -3.75
C GLY A 73 14.14 -5.58 -2.56
N LEU A 74 13.54 -5.09 -1.47
CA LEU A 74 14.27 -4.72 -0.25
C LEU A 74 14.72 -5.93 0.57
N ALA A 75 13.93 -7.00 0.63
CA ALA A 75 14.28 -8.22 1.37
C ALA A 75 15.44 -8.97 0.72
N THR A 76 15.58 -8.87 -0.60
CA THR A 76 16.61 -9.60 -1.36
C THR A 76 17.75 -8.70 -1.87
N GLY A 77 17.53 -7.39 -1.89
CA GLY A 77 18.42 -6.41 -2.53
C GLY A 77 18.47 -6.55 -4.06
N LYS A 78 17.55 -7.30 -4.69
CA LYS A 78 17.61 -7.67 -6.11
C LYS A 78 16.31 -7.41 -6.84
N VAL A 79 16.44 -7.06 -8.13
CA VAL A 79 15.34 -6.91 -9.10
C VAL A 79 14.49 -8.18 -9.20
N GLU A 80 15.11 -9.35 -9.10
CA GLU A 80 14.41 -10.64 -9.09
C GLU A 80 13.47 -10.78 -7.88
N GLY A 81 13.90 -10.33 -6.70
CA GLY A 81 13.03 -10.33 -5.53
C GLY A 81 11.91 -9.30 -5.65
N ALA A 82 12.15 -8.16 -6.29
CA ALA A 82 11.09 -7.20 -6.60
C ALA A 82 10.04 -7.83 -7.53
N LEU A 83 10.48 -8.52 -8.60
CA LEU A 83 9.57 -9.20 -9.50
C LEU A 83 8.80 -10.33 -8.81
N VAL A 84 9.46 -11.18 -8.02
CA VAL A 84 8.82 -12.26 -7.24
C VAL A 84 7.83 -11.68 -6.23
N GLY A 85 8.21 -10.61 -5.55
CA GLY A 85 7.35 -9.87 -4.64
C GLY A 85 6.13 -9.27 -5.35
N ALA A 86 6.31 -8.73 -6.55
CA ALA A 86 5.23 -8.20 -7.37
C ALA A 86 4.27 -9.28 -7.85
N VAL A 87 4.81 -10.39 -8.35
CA VAL A 87 4.03 -11.53 -8.81
C VAL A 87 3.27 -12.14 -7.64
N ALA A 88 3.88 -12.28 -6.47
CA ALA A 88 3.20 -12.76 -5.26
C ALA A 88 2.12 -11.76 -4.78
N GLY A 89 2.44 -10.47 -4.74
CA GLY A 89 1.51 -9.39 -4.35
C GLY A 89 0.34 -9.18 -5.30
N GLY A 90 0.58 -9.40 -6.61
CA GLY A 90 -0.39 -9.29 -7.69
C GLY A 90 -1.21 -10.56 -7.88
N ALA A 91 -0.60 -11.75 -7.86
CA ALA A 91 -1.30 -13.03 -8.01
C ALA A 91 -2.22 -13.31 -6.82
N ALA A 92 -1.78 -13.07 -5.59
CA ALA A 92 -2.65 -13.15 -4.42
C ALA A 92 -3.77 -12.10 -4.43
N GLY A 93 -3.55 -10.95 -5.08
CA GLY A 93 -4.60 -9.95 -5.34
C GLY A 93 -5.60 -10.37 -6.42
N ALA A 94 -5.21 -11.25 -7.35
CA ALA A 94 -6.05 -11.71 -8.46
C ALA A 94 -6.78 -13.04 -8.19
N VAL A 95 -6.32 -13.88 -7.25
CA VAL A 95 -6.97 -15.18 -6.94
C VAL A 95 -8.23 -15.09 -6.05
N GLY A 96 -8.66 -13.89 -5.63
CA GLY A 96 -9.87 -13.70 -4.81
C GLY A 96 -11.20 -13.72 -5.58
N GLY A 97 -11.17 -13.58 -6.91
CA GLY A 97 -12.37 -13.55 -7.75
C GLY A 97 -12.35 -14.62 -8.83
N ASN A 98 -13.30 -15.57 -8.76
CA ASN A 98 -13.76 -16.38 -9.89
C ASN A 98 -13.09 -17.75 -10.18
N ILE A 99 -12.57 -18.45 -9.18
CA ILE A 99 -12.25 -19.90 -9.27
C ILE A 99 -12.94 -20.74 -8.18
N TYR A 100 -14.13 -20.33 -7.76
CA TYR A 100 -15.00 -21.10 -6.85
C TYR A 100 -15.73 -22.27 -7.54
N GLY A 101 -15.05 -22.96 -8.48
CA GLY A 101 -15.67 -23.98 -9.33
C GLY A 101 -15.10 -25.39 -9.21
N LYS A 102 -13.82 -25.60 -8.84
CA LYS A 102 -13.24 -26.96 -8.84
C LYS A 102 -11.88 -27.05 -8.14
N SER A 103 -11.86 -27.05 -6.80
CA SER A 103 -10.83 -27.74 -5.97
C SER A 103 -10.96 -27.38 -4.48
N GLN A 104 -11.93 -27.99 -3.79
CA GLN A 104 -12.05 -27.88 -2.33
C GLN A 104 -10.82 -28.42 -1.55
N GLU A 105 -9.95 -29.21 -2.18
CA GLU A 105 -8.72 -29.72 -1.52
C GLU A 105 -7.51 -28.76 -1.60
N ARG A 106 -7.49 -27.82 -2.55
CA ARG A 106 -6.40 -26.82 -2.66
C ARG A 106 -6.53 -25.67 -1.67
N GLN A 107 -7.72 -25.48 -1.09
CA GLN A 107 -8.11 -24.24 -0.39
C GLN A 107 -7.45 -24.04 0.99
N ARG A 108 -6.72 -25.01 1.55
CA ARG A 108 -5.95 -24.85 2.80
C ARG A 108 -4.62 -25.60 2.80
N ASP A 109 -3.92 -25.61 1.68
CA ASP A 109 -2.54 -26.08 1.69
C ASP A 109 -1.71 -25.21 2.64
N ALA A 110 -0.87 -25.85 3.44
CA ALA A 110 -0.04 -25.15 4.44
C ALA A 110 0.79 -24.03 3.79
N ASN A 111 1.24 -24.27 2.55
CA ASN A 111 2.02 -23.35 1.75
C ASN A 111 1.21 -22.12 1.32
N TYR A 112 -0.08 -22.31 0.99
CA TYR A 112 -0.96 -21.21 0.62
C TYR A 112 -1.21 -20.26 1.81
N LEU A 113 -1.56 -20.80 2.98
CA LEU A 113 -1.79 -19.99 4.18
C LEU A 113 -0.49 -19.34 4.70
N ALA A 114 0.65 -20.01 4.55
CA ALA A 114 1.94 -19.44 4.90
C ALA A 114 2.32 -18.24 4.01
N GLU A 115 2.10 -18.33 2.70
CA GLU A 115 2.37 -17.22 1.78
C GLU A 115 1.42 -16.04 2.04
N TYR A 116 0.16 -16.33 2.32
CA TYR A 116 -0.84 -15.34 2.68
C TYR A 116 -0.50 -14.61 4.01
N ASN A 117 -0.06 -15.33 5.03
CA ASN A 117 0.46 -14.73 6.27
C ASN A 117 1.68 -13.84 6.04
N ARG A 118 2.61 -14.30 5.20
CA ARG A 118 3.80 -13.54 4.82
C ARG A 118 3.41 -12.25 4.11
N GLN A 119 2.38 -12.31 3.25
CA GLN A 119 1.84 -11.14 2.56
C GLN A 119 1.17 -10.14 3.52
N MET A 120 0.31 -10.57 4.44
CA MET A 120 -0.29 -9.66 5.43
C MET A 120 0.78 -8.96 6.27
N GLY A 121 1.79 -9.69 6.74
CA GLY A 121 2.90 -9.09 7.50
C GLY A 121 3.74 -8.11 6.68
N ALA A 122 3.95 -8.43 5.39
CA ALA A 122 4.64 -7.55 4.45
C ALA A 122 3.84 -6.24 4.20
N GLU A 123 2.55 -6.35 3.91
CA GLU A 123 1.67 -5.18 3.71
C GLU A 123 1.57 -4.32 4.98
N ALA A 124 1.47 -4.93 6.16
CA ALA A 124 1.52 -4.24 7.45
C ALA A 124 2.83 -3.45 7.63
N ALA A 125 3.98 -4.09 7.37
CA ALA A 125 5.28 -3.43 7.46
C ALA A 125 5.40 -2.22 6.50
N SER A 126 4.83 -2.31 5.30
CA SER A 126 4.83 -1.20 4.35
C SER A 126 3.91 -0.06 4.78
N MET A 127 2.72 -0.35 5.32
CA MET A 127 1.85 0.67 5.91
C MET A 127 2.54 1.36 7.08
N ASN A 128 3.16 0.59 7.97
CA ASN A 128 3.91 1.12 9.11
C ASN A 128 5.07 2.01 8.65
N ARG A 129 5.77 1.65 7.57
CA ARG A 129 6.82 2.50 6.98
C ARG A 129 6.28 3.81 6.43
N ALA A 130 5.19 3.76 5.65
CA ALA A 130 4.56 4.97 5.11
C ALA A 130 4.07 5.89 6.23
N THR A 131 3.41 5.32 7.24
CA THR A 131 2.99 6.00 8.47
C THR A 131 4.16 6.62 9.22
N ALA A 132 5.27 5.89 9.41
CA ALA A 132 6.44 6.40 10.10
C ALA A 132 7.10 7.56 9.35
N ALA A 133 7.29 7.43 8.03
CA ALA A 133 7.82 8.50 7.19
C ALA A 133 6.93 9.74 7.23
N ALA A 134 5.60 9.56 7.14
CA ALA A 134 4.65 10.65 7.28
C ALA A 134 4.75 11.35 8.64
N LYS A 135 4.77 10.59 9.75
CA LYS A 135 4.90 11.16 11.10
C LYS A 135 6.19 11.97 11.26
N LEU A 136 7.30 11.48 10.71
CA LEU A 136 8.58 12.19 10.73
C LEU A 136 8.52 13.50 9.92
N ALA A 137 8.00 13.44 8.69
CA ALA A 137 7.84 14.61 7.83
C ALA A 137 6.91 15.64 8.46
N THR A 138 5.73 15.22 8.92
CA THR A 138 4.73 16.06 9.59
C THR A 138 5.29 16.73 10.83
N LYS A 139 6.01 15.99 11.69
CA LYS A 139 6.64 16.57 12.88
C LYS A 139 7.67 17.64 12.52
N CYS A 140 8.50 17.39 11.51
CA CYS A 140 9.49 18.35 11.04
C CYS A 140 8.80 19.62 10.51
N TYR A 141 7.83 19.47 9.61
CA TYR A 141 7.08 20.59 9.05
C TYR A 141 6.31 21.37 10.12
N ASP A 142 5.75 20.70 11.12
CA ASP A 142 5.07 21.35 12.24
C ASP A 142 5.99 22.28 13.04
N GLN A 143 7.23 21.85 13.27
CA GLN A 143 8.25 22.66 13.94
C GLN A 143 8.67 23.84 13.07
N GLN A 144 8.91 23.62 11.76
CA GLN A 144 9.30 24.68 10.84
C GLN A 144 8.20 25.71 10.62
N PHE A 145 6.94 25.27 10.61
CA PHE A 145 5.79 26.16 10.54
C PHE A 145 5.71 27.09 11.75
N LYS A 146 5.79 26.53 12.97
CA LYS A 146 5.80 27.31 14.21
C LYS A 146 6.93 28.33 14.22
N LEU A 147 8.14 27.90 13.87
CA LEU A 147 9.31 28.78 13.79
C LEU A 147 9.09 29.94 12.81
N ALA A 148 8.60 29.66 11.61
CA ALA A 148 8.34 30.68 10.59
C ALA A 148 7.27 31.69 11.05
N VAL A 149 6.20 31.21 11.70
CA VAL A 149 5.15 32.06 12.28
C VAL A 149 5.70 32.94 13.40
N ASP A 150 6.53 32.40 14.29
CA ASP A 150 7.11 33.16 15.40
C ASP A 150 8.10 34.23 14.89
N GLN A 151 8.93 33.89 13.89
CA GLN A 151 9.82 34.83 13.22
C GLN A 151 9.05 35.97 12.52
N PHE A 152 7.93 35.64 11.86
CA PHE A 152 7.06 36.65 11.26
C PHE A 152 6.48 37.60 12.32
N LYS A 153 5.94 37.07 13.41
CA LYS A 153 5.41 37.88 14.53
C LYS A 153 6.48 38.75 15.18
N ALA A 154 7.74 38.29 15.20
CA ALA A 154 8.89 39.03 15.70
C ALA A 154 9.43 40.06 14.69
N GLY A 155 8.85 40.20 13.49
CA GLY A 155 9.33 41.09 12.43
C GLY A 155 10.62 40.64 11.75
N GLN A 156 11.05 39.39 11.97
CA GLN A 156 12.26 38.80 11.39
C GLN A 156 12.01 38.14 10.02
N LEU A 157 10.74 37.95 9.66
CA LEU A 157 10.31 37.34 8.40
C LEU A 157 9.30 38.26 7.72
N THR A 158 9.45 38.51 6.43
CA THR A 158 8.47 39.28 5.65
C THR A 158 7.22 38.45 5.34
N ARG A 159 6.13 39.12 4.94
CA ARG A 159 4.89 38.46 4.48
C ARG A 159 5.15 37.51 3.31
N LEU A 160 6.01 37.91 2.37
CA LEU A 160 6.36 37.08 1.21
C LEU A 160 7.12 35.83 1.64
N GLU A 161 8.12 35.97 2.51
CA GLU A 161 8.91 34.84 3.01
C GLU A 161 8.08 33.87 3.85
N LEU A 162 7.12 34.36 4.65
CA LEU A 162 6.18 33.49 5.37
C LEU A 162 5.33 32.68 4.38
N GLN A 163 4.80 33.34 3.36
CA GLN A 163 3.97 32.70 2.34
C GLN A 163 4.74 31.63 1.57
N ASP A 164 5.99 31.89 1.19
CA ASP A 164 6.84 30.94 0.47
C ASP A 164 7.18 29.70 1.32
N ARG A 165 7.59 29.92 2.58
CA ARG A 165 7.85 28.83 3.53
C ARG A 165 6.59 28.00 3.79
N TYR A 166 5.44 28.64 3.93
CA TYR A 166 4.16 27.96 4.10
C TYR A 166 3.76 27.16 2.85
N ASN A 167 3.95 27.71 1.65
CA ASN A 167 3.65 27.01 0.40
C ASN A 167 4.45 25.71 0.26
N GLU A 168 5.73 25.73 0.62
CA GLU A 168 6.55 24.52 0.64
C GLU A 168 6.04 23.51 1.66
N ILE A 169 5.80 23.94 2.90
CA ILE A 169 5.24 23.10 3.98
C ILE A 169 3.93 22.45 3.53
N ARG A 170 2.99 23.24 3.02
CA ARG A 170 1.69 22.76 2.53
C ARG A 170 1.88 21.73 1.42
N SER A 171 2.68 22.05 0.41
CA SER A 171 2.87 21.10 -0.70
C SER A 171 3.50 19.78 -0.23
N GLY A 172 4.44 19.81 0.72
CA GLY A 172 5.06 18.61 1.30
C GLY A 172 4.09 17.75 2.12
N LEU A 173 3.12 18.39 2.78
CA LEU A 173 2.04 17.69 3.49
C LEU A 173 0.96 17.16 2.53
N GLU A 174 0.64 17.86 1.45
CA GLU A 174 -0.34 17.45 0.43
C GLU A 174 0.09 16.17 -0.31
N GLU A 175 1.22 16.21 -1.02
CA GLU A 175 2.38 15.48 -0.50
C GLU A 175 2.19 14.08 0.10
N THR A 176 2.58 14.07 1.36
CA THR A 176 2.43 13.00 2.34
C THR A 176 1.00 12.46 2.38
N ALA A 177 -0.02 13.32 2.43
CA ALA A 177 -1.43 12.93 2.50
C ALA A 177 -1.87 12.13 1.27
N PHE A 178 -1.38 12.48 0.09
CA PHE A 178 -1.64 11.73 -1.14
C PHE A 178 -1.07 10.31 -1.06
N ILE A 179 0.18 10.16 -0.63
CA ILE A 179 0.82 8.84 -0.45
C ILE A 179 0.04 7.98 0.55
N LEU A 180 -0.34 8.55 1.69
CA LEU A 180 -1.13 7.86 2.71
C LEU A 180 -2.52 7.48 2.18
N LYS A 181 -3.17 8.39 1.44
CA LYS A 181 -4.48 8.16 0.81
C LYS A 181 -4.43 7.00 -0.17
N ASP A 182 -3.51 7.07 -1.12
CA ASP A 182 -3.35 6.04 -2.14
C ASP A 182 -3.01 4.68 -1.50
N THR A 183 -2.13 4.66 -0.49
CA THR A 183 -1.84 3.44 0.29
C THR A 183 -3.11 2.93 0.99
N SER A 184 -3.89 3.79 1.64
CA SER A 184 -5.13 3.41 2.34
C SER A 184 -6.18 2.82 1.40
N VAL A 185 -6.34 3.38 0.20
CA VAL A 185 -7.30 2.90 -0.81
C VAL A 185 -6.93 1.50 -1.29
N ALA A 186 -5.65 1.26 -1.60
CA ALA A 186 -5.19 -0.07 -1.99
C ALA A 186 -5.42 -1.11 -0.89
N MET A 187 -5.23 -0.72 0.38
CA MET A 187 -5.39 -1.61 1.51
C MET A 187 -6.86 -1.88 1.85
N ALA A 188 -7.75 -0.91 1.64
CA ALA A 188 -9.20 -1.09 1.77
C ALA A 188 -9.75 -2.13 0.78
N GLN A 189 -9.22 -2.18 -0.45
CA GLN A 189 -9.59 -3.19 -1.43
C GLN A 189 -9.22 -4.61 -0.97
N LYS A 190 -8.08 -4.76 -0.27
CA LYS A 190 -7.58 -6.04 0.25
C LYS A 190 -8.32 -6.54 1.50
N ASP A 191 -8.89 -5.63 2.30
CA ASP A 191 -9.57 -5.97 3.55
C ASP A 191 -10.70 -6.98 3.34
N SER A 192 -11.58 -6.71 2.37
CA SER A 192 -12.73 -7.59 2.09
C SER A 192 -12.31 -8.97 1.59
N GLU A 193 -11.17 -9.08 0.90
CA GLU A 193 -10.59 -10.36 0.50
C GLU A 193 -10.01 -11.09 1.70
N TYR A 194 -9.40 -10.35 2.63
CA TYR A 194 -8.84 -10.95 3.82
C TYR A 194 -9.88 -11.46 4.81
N GLU A 195 -10.98 -10.73 4.98
CA GLU A 195 -12.08 -11.17 5.83
C GLU A 195 -12.73 -12.45 5.30
N LYS A 196 -12.87 -12.62 3.98
CA LYS A 196 -13.38 -13.87 3.37
C LYS A 196 -12.50 -15.07 3.68
N VAL A 197 -11.17 -14.91 3.61
CA VAL A 197 -10.21 -15.98 3.90
C VAL A 197 -10.17 -16.31 5.40
N LEU A 198 -10.30 -15.29 6.26
CA LEU A 198 -10.31 -15.45 7.72
C LEU A 198 -11.62 -16.07 8.23
N ALA A 199 -12.77 -15.77 7.61
CA ALA A 199 -14.07 -16.31 8.01
C ALA A 199 -14.17 -17.83 7.80
N GLY A 200 -13.47 -18.37 6.79
CA GLY A 200 -13.61 -19.78 6.40
C GLY A 200 -15.05 -20.14 6.00
N PRO A 201 -15.31 -21.38 5.56
CA PRO A 201 -16.69 -21.81 5.40
C PRO A 201 -17.34 -21.92 6.78
N THR A 202 -18.32 -21.05 7.06
CA THR A 202 -19.34 -21.32 8.08
C THR A 202 -20.02 -22.60 7.67
N THR A 203 -20.10 -23.56 8.59
CA THR A 203 -20.86 -24.80 8.43
C THR A 203 -22.26 -24.51 7.88
N GLN A 204 -22.45 -24.61 6.56
CA GLN A 204 -23.75 -24.91 6.01
C GLN A 204 -23.77 -26.41 5.77
N GLU A 205 -24.40 -27.05 6.74
CA GLU A 205 -24.85 -28.42 6.80
C GLU A 205 -25.12 -29.01 5.40
N GLN A 206 -24.25 -29.92 4.98
CA GLN A 206 -24.50 -30.74 3.81
C GLN A 206 -25.44 -31.88 4.25
N PRO A 207 -26.60 -32.09 3.59
CA PRO A 207 -27.49 -33.19 3.93
C PRO A 207 -26.77 -34.53 3.77
N ALA A 208 -26.99 -35.40 4.75
CA ALA A 208 -26.40 -36.72 4.85
C ALA A 208 -26.69 -37.60 3.63
N ALA A 209 -25.64 -38.24 3.10
CA ALA A 209 -25.77 -39.51 2.38
C ALA A 209 -24.48 -40.35 2.53
N SER A 210 -24.52 -41.24 3.54
CA SER A 210 -23.99 -42.62 3.61
C SER A 210 -22.52 -42.98 3.25
N SER A 211 -21.80 -43.40 4.31
CA SER A 211 -20.52 -44.14 4.47
C SER A 211 -20.43 -45.52 3.74
N PRO A 212 -19.36 -46.37 3.87
CA PRO A 212 -18.10 -46.31 4.67
C PRO A 212 -16.80 -46.64 3.86
N THR A 213 -15.54 -46.44 4.32
CA THR A 213 -14.84 -47.22 5.37
C THR A 213 -13.41 -46.69 5.68
N THR A 214 -12.99 -46.88 6.94
CA THR A 214 -11.62 -46.99 7.50
C THR A 214 -10.69 -45.76 7.65
N ALA A 215 -10.79 -45.14 8.82
CA ALA A 215 -9.74 -44.72 9.76
C ALA A 215 -8.31 -44.39 9.24
N LYS A 216 -7.95 -43.11 9.32
CA LYS A 216 -6.62 -42.66 9.80
C LYS A 216 -6.74 -41.28 10.47
N LYS A 217 -6.34 -41.21 11.74
CA LYS A 217 -6.20 -39.99 12.57
C LYS A 217 -5.49 -38.87 11.78
N LYS A 218 -6.12 -37.69 11.67
CA LYS A 218 -5.48 -36.45 11.20
C LYS A 218 -5.77 -35.29 12.17
N THR A 219 -4.95 -35.21 13.21
CA THR A 219 -4.52 -33.96 13.84
C THR A 219 -4.07 -32.97 12.74
N THR A 220 -4.35 -31.67 12.66
CA THR A 220 -5.02 -30.68 13.52
C THR A 220 -5.34 -29.48 12.59
N PRO A 221 -6.61 -29.06 12.38
CA PRO A 221 -6.91 -27.84 11.63
C PRO A 221 -6.64 -26.56 12.45
N ALA A 222 -6.77 -26.65 13.78
CA ALA A 222 -6.77 -25.50 14.69
C ALA A 222 -5.41 -24.79 14.83
N VAL A 223 -4.28 -25.49 14.66
CA VAL A 223 -2.93 -24.93 14.89
C VAL A 223 -2.48 -24.00 13.75
N LYS A 224 -3.03 -24.14 12.53
CA LYS A 224 -2.64 -23.31 11.37
C LYS A 224 -3.43 -22.02 11.26
N GLN A 225 -4.69 -22.00 11.70
CA GLN A 225 -5.48 -20.76 11.83
C GLN A 225 -4.98 -19.86 12.97
N ALA A 226 -4.37 -20.43 14.02
CA ALA A 226 -3.81 -19.67 15.14
C ALA A 226 -2.66 -18.71 14.75
N ASN A 227 -1.98 -18.95 13.62
CA ASN A 227 -0.93 -18.06 13.08
C ASN A 227 -1.46 -17.10 12.02
N LEU A 228 -2.75 -17.13 11.65
CA LEU A 228 -3.36 -16.15 10.75
C LEU A 228 -3.94 -14.96 11.52
N THR A 229 -4.37 -15.19 12.76
CA THR A 229 -5.01 -14.18 13.59
C THR A 229 -4.06 -13.06 14.07
N PRO A 230 -2.79 -13.29 14.43
CA PRO A 230 -1.90 -12.21 14.84
C PRO A 230 -1.55 -11.28 13.68
N GLN A 231 -1.22 -11.83 12.51
CA GLN A 231 -0.88 -11.09 11.29
C GLN A 231 -2.08 -10.30 10.77
N ALA A 232 -3.29 -10.88 10.83
CA ALA A 232 -4.51 -10.16 10.51
C ALA A 232 -4.77 -9.00 11.48
N SER A 233 -4.53 -9.20 12.79
CA SER A 233 -4.69 -8.13 13.79
C SER A 233 -3.69 -6.99 13.59
N GLU A 234 -2.43 -7.32 13.29
CA GLU A 234 -1.38 -6.34 12.99
C GLU A 234 -1.71 -5.56 11.72
N TRP A 235 -2.13 -6.25 10.66
CA TRP A 235 -2.54 -5.61 9.41
C TRP A 235 -3.70 -4.63 9.61
N LYS A 236 -4.72 -5.02 10.41
CA LYS A 236 -5.85 -4.12 10.76
C LYS A 236 -5.38 -2.93 11.61
N SER A 237 -4.46 -3.13 12.54
CA SER A 237 -3.85 -2.06 13.33
C SER A 237 -3.10 -1.06 12.45
N SER A 238 -2.24 -1.55 11.56
CA SER A 238 -1.49 -0.75 10.59
C SER A 238 -2.40 0.06 9.65
N ARG A 239 -3.52 -0.52 9.18
CA ARG A 239 -4.54 0.21 8.41
C ARG A 239 -5.10 1.39 9.19
N LYS A 240 -5.53 1.13 10.43
CA LYS A 240 -6.13 2.14 11.29
C LYS A 240 -5.14 3.26 11.59
N GLU A 241 -3.87 2.93 11.83
CA GLU A 241 -2.82 3.91 12.08
C GLU A 241 -2.51 4.75 10.83
N LEU A 242 -2.49 4.14 9.65
CA LEU A 242 -2.33 4.82 8.37
C LEU A 242 -3.47 5.83 8.12
N GLU A 243 -4.72 5.41 8.30
CA GLU A 243 -5.90 6.26 8.15
C GLU A 243 -5.92 7.40 9.19
N SER A 244 -5.58 7.10 10.45
CA SER A 244 -5.46 8.11 11.50
C SER A 244 -4.37 9.13 11.19
N THR A 245 -3.21 8.68 10.68
CA THR A 245 -2.09 9.56 10.34
C THR A 245 -2.45 10.47 9.17
N ARG A 246 -3.17 9.94 8.18
CA ARG A 246 -3.70 10.76 7.08
C ARG A 246 -4.63 11.85 7.59
N SER A 247 -5.57 11.50 8.46
CA SER A 247 -6.51 12.47 9.05
C SER A 247 -5.77 13.56 9.86
N ASP A 248 -4.72 13.20 10.62
CA ASP A 248 -3.88 14.16 11.33
C ASP A 248 -3.14 15.12 10.37
N VAL A 249 -2.59 14.61 9.26
CA VAL A 249 -1.94 15.43 8.23
C VAL A 249 -2.94 16.41 7.62
N ASP A 250 -4.13 15.94 7.24
CA ASP A 250 -5.20 16.78 6.68
C ASP A 250 -5.65 17.87 7.67
N ALA A 251 -5.82 17.52 8.95
CA ALA A 251 -6.20 18.47 9.99
C ALA A 251 -5.13 19.55 10.24
N ARG A 252 -3.84 19.19 10.20
CA ARG A 252 -2.73 20.14 10.35
C ARG A 252 -2.66 21.13 9.20
N MET A 253 -2.83 20.66 7.96
CA MET A 253 -2.85 21.55 6.79
C MET A 253 -3.94 22.63 6.94
N ASN A 254 -5.15 22.23 7.35
CA ASN A 254 -6.25 23.16 7.61
C ASN A 254 -5.92 24.16 8.73
N SER A 255 -5.27 23.69 9.81
CA SER A 255 -4.85 24.55 10.92
C SER A 255 -3.77 25.57 10.51
N TYR A 256 -2.81 25.17 9.69
CA TYR A 256 -1.78 26.07 9.17
C TYR A 256 -2.37 27.12 8.23
N GLU A 257 -3.30 26.71 7.36
CA GLU A 257 -4.00 27.63 6.47
C GLU A 257 -4.75 28.71 7.25
N GLN A 258 -5.53 28.31 8.27
CA GLN A 258 -6.22 29.26 9.14
C GLN A 258 -5.24 30.21 9.82
N THR A 259 -4.11 29.70 10.33
CA THR A 259 -3.10 30.51 11.00
C THR A 259 -2.49 31.54 10.06
N VAL A 260 -2.13 31.14 8.83
CA VAL A 260 -1.55 32.04 7.83
C VAL A 260 -2.56 33.07 7.37
N ASN A 261 -3.82 32.67 7.12
CA ASN A 261 -4.88 33.60 6.74
C ASN A 261 -5.15 34.64 7.83
N ASN A 262 -5.06 34.28 9.11
CA ASN A 262 -5.20 35.23 10.21
C ASN A 262 -4.01 36.19 10.35
N LEU A 263 -2.81 35.78 9.93
CA LEU A 263 -1.58 36.60 10.01
C LEU A 263 -1.39 37.51 8.79
N LEU A 264 -1.87 37.07 7.63
CA LEU A 264 -1.65 37.74 6.35
C LEU A 264 -2.91 38.37 5.76
N GLY A 265 -4.09 38.08 6.31
CA GLY A 265 -5.39 38.60 5.87
C GLY A 265 -5.70 39.99 6.40
#